data_AF-A0A9C9CAJ6-F1
#
_entry.id   AF-A0A9C9CAJ6-F1
#
_cell.length_a   1.000
_cell.length_b   1.000
_cell.length_c   1.000
_cell.angle_alpha   90.00
_cell.angle_beta   90.00
_cell.angle_gamma   90.00
#
_symmetry.space_group_name_H-M   'P 1'
#
loop_
_entity.id
_entity.type
_entity.pdbx_description
1 polymer ?
#
loop_
_entity_poly.entity_id
_entity_poly.type
_entity_poly.pdbx_seq_one_letter_code
_entity_poly.pdbx_strand_id
1 'polypeptide(L)'
;MGNRLSKIYTRTGDDGSTGMADGSRVQKDDLLVQAIGEVDELNSQLAIVACHLPDSLQSAVRSIQNELFNIGGELTMGELMPAEASMLPETVAQLEQWLDEL
;
A
#
# COMPACT_ATOMS: atom_id res chain seq x y z
N MET A 1 -23.41 -5.03 2.55
CA MET A 1 -22.00 -4.62 2.74
C MET A 1 -22.00 -3.35 3.59
N GLY A 2 -21.59 -3.44 4.85
CA GLY A 2 -21.52 -2.25 5.71
C GLY A 2 -20.36 -1.35 5.28
N ASN A 3 -20.55 -0.03 5.29
CA ASN A 3 -19.44 0.91 5.15
C ASN A 3 -18.39 0.56 6.22
N ARG A 4 -17.27 -0.07 5.81
CA ARG A 4 -16.13 -0.40 6.70
C ARG A 4 -15.53 0.86 7.34
N LEU A 5 -15.76 2.02 6.72
CA LEU A 5 -15.40 3.34 7.23
C LEU A 5 -16.68 4.07 7.69
N SER A 6 -17.07 3.87 8.95
CA SER A 6 -18.21 4.59 9.55
C SER A 6 -17.76 5.85 10.28
N LYS A 7 -16.82 5.70 11.22
CA LYS A 7 -16.07 6.78 11.85
C LYS A 7 -14.59 6.59 11.56
N ILE A 8 -13.95 7.64 11.09
CA ILE A 8 -12.53 7.61 10.73
C ILE A 8 -11.64 7.49 11.98
N TYR A 9 -11.97 8.19 13.07
CA TYR A 9 -11.23 8.07 14.32
C TYR A 9 -11.91 7.09 15.29
N THR A 10 -11.13 6.15 15.83
CA THR A 10 -11.58 5.13 16.80
C THR A 10 -10.98 5.33 18.20
N ARG A 11 -9.89 6.10 18.31
CA ARG A 11 -9.06 6.27 19.53
C ARG A 11 -8.38 5.00 20.03
N THR A 12 -8.46 3.89 19.30
CA THR A 12 -7.84 2.61 19.70
C THR A 12 -6.33 2.61 19.61
N GLY A 13 -5.69 3.67 19.10
CA GLY A 13 -4.24 3.81 19.04
C GLY A 13 -3.71 5.01 19.81
N ASP A 14 -4.50 5.58 20.71
CA ASP A 14 -4.10 6.73 21.55
C ASP A 14 -3.02 6.33 22.57
N ASP A 15 -2.83 5.03 22.82
CA ASP A 15 -1.77 4.47 23.65
C ASP A 15 -0.42 4.32 22.92
N GLY A 16 -0.33 4.76 21.66
CA GLY A 16 0.87 4.65 20.83
C GLY A 16 0.95 3.37 20.00
N SER A 17 -0.02 2.46 20.10
CA SER A 17 -0.05 1.22 19.32
C SER A 17 -1.05 1.25 18.16
N THR A 18 -0.93 0.30 17.24
CA THR A 18 -1.86 0.10 16.10
C THR A 18 -2.15 -1.38 15.90
N GLY A 19 -3.27 -1.68 15.23
CA GLY A 19 -3.68 -3.05 14.92
C GLY A 19 -3.24 -3.48 13.52
N MET A 20 -2.83 -4.74 13.39
CA MET A 20 -2.41 -5.38 12.14
C MET A 20 -3.55 -6.24 11.56
N ALA A 21 -3.45 -6.65 10.30
CA ALA A 21 -4.50 -7.45 9.64
C ALA A 21 -4.62 -8.87 10.19
N ASP A 22 -3.53 -9.40 10.77
CA ASP A 22 -3.51 -10.68 11.50
C ASP A 22 -4.15 -10.59 12.91
N GLY A 23 -4.59 -9.40 13.33
CA GLY A 23 -5.17 -9.13 14.64
C GLY A 23 -4.14 -8.82 15.74
N SER A 24 -2.84 -8.87 15.44
CA SER A 24 -1.79 -8.47 16.36
C SER A 24 -1.79 -6.94 16.57
N ARG A 25 -1.03 -6.48 17.57
CA ARG A 25 -0.81 -5.05 17.84
C ARG A 25 0.68 -4.77 17.95
N VAL A 26 1.11 -3.70 17.32
CA VAL A 26 2.50 -3.24 17.30
C VAL A 26 2.57 -1.77 17.72
N GLN A 27 3.75 -1.30 18.11
CA GLN A 27 3.97 0.13 18.38
C GLN A 27 3.98 0.91 17.07
N LYS A 28 3.55 2.17 17.11
CA LYS A 28 3.52 3.03 15.91
C LYS A 28 4.90 3.41 15.39
N ASP A 29 5.94 3.26 16.20
CA ASP A 29 7.34 3.47 15.83
C ASP A 29 8.05 2.16 15.43
N ASP A 30 7.30 1.06 15.27
CA ASP A 30 7.83 -0.19 14.71
C ASP A 30 8.25 0.00 13.24
N LEU A 31 9.34 -0.65 12.84
CA LEU A 31 9.87 -0.60 11.47
C LEU A 31 8.83 -1.05 10.43
N LEU A 32 7.96 -2.01 10.77
CA LEU A 32 6.89 -2.44 9.88
C LEU A 32 5.86 -1.33 9.64
N VAL A 33 5.51 -0.59 10.69
CA VAL A 33 4.57 0.55 10.58
C VAL A 33 5.21 1.68 9.78
N GLN A 34 6.51 1.93 9.96
CA GLN A 34 7.24 2.87 9.13
C GLN A 34 7.22 2.48 7.65
N ALA A 35 7.50 1.22 7.31
CA ALA A 35 7.47 0.74 5.94
C ALA A 35 6.08 0.89 5.30
N ILE A 36 5.01 0.56 6.03
CA ILE A 36 3.62 0.77 5.57
C ILE A 36 3.36 2.26 5.32
N GLY A 37 3.84 3.13 6.22
CA GLY A 37 3.72 4.58 6.06
C GLY A 37 4.45 5.12 4.83
N GLU A 38 5.67 4.64 4.56
CA GLU A 38 6.45 5.04 3.38
C GLU A 38 5.76 4.61 2.06
N VAL A 39 5.14 3.43 2.04
CA VAL A 39 4.35 2.95 0.89
C VAL A 39 3.10 3.83 0.67
N ASP A 40 2.39 4.19 1.74
CA ASP A 40 1.22 5.08 1.66
C ASP A 40 1.59 6.51 1.24
N GLU A 41 2.72 7.02 1.71
CA GLU A 41 3.26 8.32 1.31
C GLU A 41 3.62 8.33 -0.17
N LEU A 42 4.34 7.31 -0.66
CA LEU A 42 4.65 7.17 -2.10
C LEU A 42 3.37 7.12 -2.95
N ASN A 43 2.39 6.33 -2.53
CA ASN A 43 1.12 6.20 -3.24
C ASN A 43 0.36 7.54 -3.32
N SER A 44 0.38 8.31 -2.22
CA SER A 44 -0.21 9.64 -2.14
C SER A 44 0.51 10.66 -3.05
N GLN A 45 1.85 10.62 -3.11
CA GLN A 45 2.62 11.48 -4.00
C GLN A 45 2.35 11.15 -5.49
N LEU A 46 2.24 9.86 -5.83
CA LEU A 46 1.86 9.44 -7.19
C LEU A 46 0.49 9.99 -7.60
N ALA A 47 -0.47 10.11 -6.67
CA ALA A 47 -1.77 10.72 -6.97
C ALA A 47 -1.63 12.19 -7.38
N ILE A 48 -0.75 12.95 -6.73
CA ILE A 48 -0.49 14.35 -7.07
C ILE A 48 0.17 14.45 -8.45
N VAL A 49 1.14 13.59 -8.74
CA VAL A 49 1.80 13.53 -10.05
C VAL A 49 0.79 13.15 -11.14
N ALA A 50 -0.09 12.19 -10.88
CA ALA A 50 -1.13 11.76 -11.82
C ALA A 50 -2.01 12.91 -12.29
N CYS A 51 -2.31 13.90 -11.44
CA CYS A 51 -3.08 15.08 -11.85
C CYS A 51 -2.44 15.93 -12.96
N HIS A 52 -1.14 15.74 -13.23
CA HIS A 52 -0.36 16.53 -14.18
C HIS A 52 0.18 15.70 -15.35
N LEU A 53 -0.09 14.39 -15.39
CA LEU A 53 0.38 13.49 -16.42
C LEU A 53 -0.58 13.41 -17.62
N PRO A 54 -0.07 13.12 -18.83
CA PRO A 54 -0.92 12.86 -19.99
C PRO A 54 -1.79 11.61 -19.78
N ASP A 55 -2.95 11.58 -20.45
CA ASP A 55 -3.90 10.47 -20.36
C ASP A 55 -3.28 9.10 -20.69
N SER A 56 -2.24 9.07 -21.54
CA SER A 56 -1.52 7.86 -21.91
C SER A 56 -0.81 7.17 -20.74
N LEU A 57 -0.50 7.89 -19.66
CA LEU A 57 0.19 7.36 -18.49
C LEU A 57 -0.76 7.09 -17.30
N GLN A 58 -2.01 7.54 -17.37
CA GLN A 58 -2.96 7.43 -16.25
C GLN A 58 -3.24 5.97 -15.86
N SER A 59 -3.31 5.07 -16.85
CA SER A 59 -3.52 3.63 -16.62
C SER A 59 -2.33 3.01 -15.89
N ALA A 60 -1.10 3.29 -16.34
CA ALA A 60 0.12 2.78 -15.73
C ALA A 60 0.24 3.25 -14.27
N VAL A 61 0.03 4.55 -14.02
CA VAL A 61 0.07 5.10 -12.65
C VAL A 61 -1.00 4.48 -11.76
N ARG A 62 -2.24 4.33 -12.24
CA ARG A 62 -3.29 3.63 -11.46
C ARG A 62 -2.91 2.20 -11.11
N SER A 63 -2.31 1.47 -12.05
CA SER A 63 -1.84 0.11 -11.78
C SER A 63 -0.78 0.10 -10.68
N ILE A 64 0.18 1.03 -10.71
CA ILE A 64 1.20 1.18 -9.66
C ILE A 64 0.55 1.51 -8.31
N GLN A 65 -0.40 2.45 -8.27
CA GLN A 65 -1.08 2.83 -7.03
C GLN A 65 -1.89 1.68 -6.41
N ASN A 66 -2.53 0.86 -7.23
CA ASN A 66 -3.23 -0.35 -6.77
C ASN A 66 -2.25 -1.36 -6.18
N GLU A 67 -1.09 -1.54 -6.81
CA GLU A 67 -0.10 -2.49 -6.32
C GLU A 67 0.54 -2.02 -5.01
N LEU A 68 0.85 -0.72 -4.88
CA LEU A 68 1.32 -0.16 -3.61
C LEU A 68 0.28 -0.37 -2.50
N PHE A 69 -1.02 -0.29 -2.81
CA PHE A 69 -2.07 -0.60 -1.83
C PHE A 69 -2.09 -2.08 -1.45
N ASN A 70 -1.89 -3.00 -2.41
CA ASN A 70 -1.78 -4.43 -2.14
C ASN A 70 -0.57 -4.72 -1.24
N ILE A 71 0.61 -4.18 -1.57
CA ILE A 71 1.84 -4.29 -0.78
C ILE A 71 1.61 -3.78 0.65
N GLY A 72 0.97 -2.63 0.80
CA GLY A 72 0.62 -2.08 2.12
C GLY A 72 -0.28 -3.03 2.92
N GLY A 73 -1.25 -3.67 2.27
CA GLY A 73 -2.09 -4.70 2.88
C GLY A 73 -1.30 -5.95 3.27
N GLU A 74 -0.42 -6.43 2.39
CA GLU A 74 0.43 -7.60 2.62
C GLU A 74 1.36 -7.41 3.82
N LEU A 75 2.04 -6.28 3.90
CA LEU A 75 2.88 -5.92 5.04
C LEU A 75 2.11 -6.01 6.37
N THR A 76 0.80 -5.75 6.37
CA THR A 76 0.01 -5.81 7.60
C THR A 76 -0.35 -7.21 8.09
N MET A 77 -0.12 -8.25 7.29
CA MET A 77 -0.49 -9.63 7.62
C MET A 77 0.62 -10.40 8.36
N GLY A 78 1.82 -9.83 8.52
CA GLY A 78 2.89 -10.43 9.34
C GLY A 78 3.19 -11.88 8.95
N GLU A 79 3.17 -12.79 9.93
CA GLU A 79 3.40 -14.23 9.72
C GLU A 79 2.27 -14.96 8.97
N LEU A 80 1.09 -14.34 8.83
CA LEU A 80 -0.01 -14.89 8.02
C LEU A 80 0.15 -14.63 6.52
N MET A 81 1.27 -14.01 6.11
CA MET A 81 1.58 -13.82 4.70
C MET A 81 1.74 -15.16 3.97
N PRO A 82 0.89 -15.45 2.96
CA PRO A 82 1.06 -16.63 2.15
C PRO A 82 2.42 -16.61 1.44
N ALA A 83 3.13 -17.74 1.40
CA ALA A 83 4.41 -17.84 0.70
C ALA A 83 4.28 -17.53 -0.81
N GLU A 84 3.10 -17.78 -1.37
CA GLU A 84 2.75 -17.51 -2.76
C GLU A 84 2.18 -16.09 -3.00
N ALA A 85 2.02 -15.25 -1.96
CA ALA A 85 1.48 -13.88 -2.10
C ALA A 85 2.43 -12.91 -2.80
N SER A 86 3.56 -13.38 -3.34
CA SER A 86 4.48 -12.56 -4.11
C SER A 86 3.88 -12.25 -5.49
N MET A 87 3.02 -11.25 -5.58
CA MET A 87 2.62 -10.62 -6.87
C MET A 87 3.78 -9.83 -7.52
N LEU A 88 4.92 -9.74 -6.82
CA LEU A 88 6.09 -9.00 -7.21
C LEU A 88 6.70 -9.39 -8.57
N PRO A 89 6.82 -10.67 -8.98
CA PRO A 89 7.54 -10.98 -10.22
C PRO A 89 6.85 -10.45 -11.47
N GLU A 90 5.52 -10.57 -11.55
CA GLU A 90 4.75 -10.08 -12.70
C GLU A 90 4.70 -8.54 -12.71
N THR A 91 4.49 -7.92 -11.54
CA THR A 91 4.53 -6.47 -11.39
C THR A 91 5.91 -5.90 -11.77
N VAL A 92 7.00 -6.49 -11.29
CA VAL A 92 8.37 -6.05 -11.61
C VAL A 92 8.62 -6.15 -13.12
N ALA A 93 8.25 -7.27 -13.75
CA ALA A 93 8.39 -7.43 -15.20
C ALA A 93 7.58 -6.38 -15.98
N GLN A 94 6.37 -6.04 -15.51
CA GLN A 94 5.56 -5.01 -16.14
C GLN A 94 6.17 -3.62 -16.01
N LEU A 95 6.77 -3.29 -14.85
CA LEU A 95 7.48 -2.03 -14.63
C LEU A 95 8.71 -1.93 -15.54
N GLU A 96 9.49 -3.02 -15.65
CA GLU A 96 10.64 -3.11 -16.56
C GLU A 96 10.22 -2.89 -18.02
N GLN A 97 9.13 -3.52 -18.45
CA GLN A 97 8.59 -3.31 -19.79
C GLN A 97 8.20 -1.84 -20.04
N TRP A 98 7.54 -1.18 -19.10
CA TRP A 98 7.20 0.24 -19.26
C TRP A 98 8.42 1.14 -19.30
N LEU A 99 9.49 0.80 -18.57
CA LEU A 99 10.76 1.53 -18.65
C LEU A 99 11.41 1.39 -20.03
N ASP A 100 11.33 0.22 -20.66
CA ASP A 100 11.88 -0.02 -22.00
C ASP A 100 11.07 0.65 -23.12
N GLU A 101 9.78 0.92 -22.89
CA GLU A 101 8.87 1.54 -23.86
C GLU A 101 8.87 3.08 -23.82
N LEU A 102 9.50 3.70 -22.81
CA LEU A 102 9.61 5.16 -22.61
C LEU A 102 10.87 5.75 -23.30
#